data_AF-A0A965PP04-F1
#
_entry.id   AF-A0A965PP04-F1
#
_cell.length_a   1.000
_cell.length_b   1.000
_cell.length_c   1.000
_cell.angle_alpha   90.00
_cell.angle_beta   90.00
_cell.angle_gamma   90.00
#
_symmetry.space_group_name_H-M   'P 1'
#
loop_
_entity.id
_entity.type
_entity.pdbx_description
1 polymer ?
#
loop_
_entity_poly.entity_id
_entity_poly.type
_entity_poly.pdbx_seq_one_letter_code
_entity_poly.pdbx_strand_id
1 'polypeptide(L)'
;MRWYTNVQLIGNYFLVRAYEDGKHIEFREEFKPTLFVKSKKESKYRTLSGEVVDAVQPGTVKDCREFLKKYENVDGFEIYGNERYIYQYISDKYSEEEIKFDINKIKLVTIDIEVASENGFPDVESCSEEILAITLQDYATKKIVSWGIKPFTHNRSDLIYHYCESEFALLNTFIQYWMDNTPEIVTGWNLQLYDIPYICKRLNRILGEKLMKRMSLWGLVSEGEVFIDGRKHTIFDIGGVTQLDYMDLYKKFTYKAQESYRLDYIAEVELGQKKLDHSEYETFKEFYTKNWQKFIEYNIVDVELVDRLEDKMKLIELALTMAFDARVNFTDVFYQVRMWDNIIYNYLKKRNIVIPQKNRSSKNEKYAGAYVKEPKPGIYDWVVNFDL
;
A
#
# COMPACT_ATOMS: atom_id res chain seq x y z
N MET A 1 6.97 -10.50 20.61
CA MET A 1 7.31 -10.24 19.18
C MET A 1 6.74 -8.88 18.86
N ARG A 2 7.53 -7.99 18.26
CA ARG A 2 7.19 -6.58 18.09
C ARG A 2 7.48 -6.13 16.66
N TRP A 3 6.48 -5.60 15.96
CA TRP A 3 6.64 -5.02 14.62
C TRP A 3 5.63 -3.91 14.38
N TYR A 4 5.94 -2.97 13.50
CA TYR A 4 4.99 -1.95 13.06
C TYR A 4 4.21 -2.44 11.84
N THR A 5 3.01 -1.89 11.64
CA THR A 5 2.21 -2.10 10.43
C THR A 5 2.02 -0.79 9.65
N ASN A 6 2.11 0.35 10.33
CA ASN A 6 2.05 1.67 9.70
C ASN A 6 2.76 2.71 10.58
N VAL A 7 3.58 3.57 9.96
CA VAL A 7 4.19 4.74 10.61
C VAL A 7 3.95 5.98 9.76
N GLN A 8 3.25 6.97 10.31
CA GLN A 8 2.97 8.25 9.66
C GLN A 8 3.49 9.42 10.49
N LEU A 9 3.88 10.50 9.83
CA LEU A 9 4.41 11.70 10.47
C LEU A 9 3.46 12.89 10.24
N ILE A 10 2.86 13.40 11.32
CA ILE A 10 1.96 14.55 11.31
C ILE A 10 2.49 15.63 12.25
N GLY A 11 2.95 16.73 11.68
CA GLY A 11 3.66 17.78 12.42
C GLY A 11 4.95 17.21 13.03
N ASN A 12 4.98 17.13 14.37
CA ASN A 12 6.08 16.55 15.15
C ASN A 12 5.83 15.12 15.63
N TYR A 13 4.64 14.58 15.36
CA TYR A 13 4.20 13.34 15.95
C TYR A 13 4.24 12.20 14.95
N PHE A 14 4.71 11.06 15.44
CA PHE A 14 4.67 9.78 14.76
C PHE A 14 3.43 9.06 15.23
N LEU A 15 2.54 8.78 14.29
CA LEU A 15 1.32 7.99 14.47
C LEU A 15 1.65 6.58 14.03
N VAL A 16 1.58 5.64 14.96
CA VAL A 16 2.08 4.28 14.77
C VAL A 16 1.00 3.27 15.06
N ARG A 17 0.85 2.32 14.16
CA ARG A 17 0.18 1.04 14.41
C ARG A 17 1.23 -0.04 14.48
N ALA A 18 1.12 -0.89 15.49
CA ALA A 18 2.08 -1.95 15.75
C ALA A 18 1.41 -3.16 16.40
N TYR A 19 2.09 -4.28 16.35
CA TYR A 19 1.78 -5.46 17.14
C TYR A 19 2.86 -5.64 18.19
N GLU A 20 2.48 -5.73 19.47
CA GLU A 20 3.38 -5.92 20.60
C GLU A 20 2.72 -6.84 21.63
N ASP A 21 3.47 -7.85 22.08
CA ASP A 21 3.05 -8.80 23.14
C ASP A 21 1.65 -9.39 22.96
N GLY A 22 1.33 -9.79 21.73
CA GLY A 22 0.07 -10.44 21.40
C GLY A 22 -1.08 -9.49 21.08
N LYS A 23 -0.85 -8.18 21.09
CA LYS A 23 -1.88 -7.16 20.94
C LYS A 23 -1.54 -6.18 19.82
N HIS A 24 -2.58 -5.75 19.09
CA HIS A 24 -2.48 -4.56 18.26
C HIS A 24 -2.52 -3.33 19.15
N ILE A 25 -1.62 -2.40 18.89
CA ILE A 25 -1.53 -1.13 19.61
C ILE A 25 -1.46 0.02 18.61
N GLU A 26 -2.11 1.11 18.99
CA GLU A 26 -2.08 2.37 18.27
C GLU A 26 -1.62 3.48 19.23
N PHE A 27 -0.59 4.22 18.85
CA PHE A 27 -0.08 5.30 19.69
C PHE A 27 0.47 6.46 18.87
N ARG A 28 0.59 7.60 19.55
CA ARG A 28 1.16 8.83 19.02
C ARG A 28 2.31 9.24 19.92
N GLU A 29 3.49 9.44 19.37
CA GLU A 29 4.65 9.91 20.13
C GLU A 29 5.46 10.97 19.37
N GLU A 30 6.22 11.76 20.13
CA GLU A 30 7.24 12.62 19.55
C GLU A 30 8.55 11.85 19.44
N PHE A 31 9.30 12.14 18.38
CA PHE A 31 10.63 11.62 18.19
C PHE A 31 11.56 12.79 17.88
N LYS A 32 12.79 12.71 18.38
CA LYS A 32 13.83 13.73 18.19
C LYS A 32 14.84 13.22 17.17
N PRO A 33 14.73 13.62 15.89
CA PRO A 33 15.65 13.20 14.87
C PRO A 33 17.09 13.57 15.20
N THR A 34 18.00 12.76 14.69
CA THR A 34 19.44 13.03 14.80
C THR A 34 19.98 13.42 13.43
N LEU A 35 20.56 14.61 13.36
CA LEU A 35 21.36 15.11 12.23
C LEU A 35 22.83 15.11 12.64
N PHE A 36 23.73 15.40 11.71
CA PHE A 36 25.16 15.40 11.97
C PHE A 36 25.82 16.59 11.28
N VAL A 37 26.88 17.11 11.90
CA VAL A 37 27.70 18.20 11.36
C VAL A 37 29.18 17.88 11.53
N LYS A 38 30.05 18.53 10.73
CA LYS A 38 31.51 18.38 10.87
C LYS A 38 31.96 18.71 12.29
N SER A 39 32.78 17.84 12.87
CA SER A 39 33.31 18.00 14.22
C SER A 39 34.82 18.26 14.19
N LYS A 40 35.26 19.21 15.02
CA LYS A 40 36.69 19.42 15.29
C LYS A 40 37.25 18.47 16.34
N LYS A 41 36.37 17.78 17.07
CA LYS A 41 36.72 16.78 18.08
C LYS A 41 36.52 15.39 17.51
N GLU A 42 37.31 14.46 18.00
CA GLU A 42 37.13 13.04 17.73
C GLU A 42 35.72 12.61 18.15
N SER A 43 35.01 11.91 17.26
CA SER A 43 33.68 11.33 17.51
C SER A 43 33.68 9.89 16.99
N LYS A 44 32.71 9.07 17.37
CA LYS A 44 32.57 7.71 16.81
C LYS A 44 31.99 7.70 15.39
N TYR A 45 31.40 8.81 14.95
CA TYR A 45 30.73 8.91 13.66
C TYR A 45 31.69 9.37 12.55
N ARG A 46 31.50 8.82 11.36
CA ARG A 46 32.25 9.17 10.14
C ARG A 46 31.32 9.34 8.96
N THR A 47 31.64 10.23 8.03
CA THR A 47 30.97 10.26 6.72
C THR A 47 31.46 9.09 5.84
N LEU A 48 30.83 8.89 4.67
CA LEU A 48 31.33 7.96 3.66
C LEU A 48 32.75 8.28 3.17
N SER A 49 33.16 9.56 3.21
CA SER A 49 34.50 10.03 2.86
C SER A 49 35.50 9.95 4.03
N GLY A 50 35.07 9.50 5.21
CA GLY A 50 35.92 9.38 6.41
C GLY A 50 36.06 10.67 7.22
N GLU A 51 35.28 11.72 6.93
CA GLU A 51 35.29 12.96 7.72
C GLU A 51 34.66 12.73 9.09
N VAL A 52 35.25 13.35 10.13
CA VAL A 52 34.72 13.27 11.49
C VAL A 52 33.50 14.18 11.63
N VAL A 53 32.37 13.58 12.01
CA VAL A 53 31.12 14.30 12.26
C VAL A 53 30.62 13.98 13.66
N ASP A 54 29.80 14.87 14.23
CA ASP A 54 29.17 14.63 15.52
C ASP A 54 27.66 14.85 15.45
N ALA A 55 26.94 14.14 16.32
CA ALA A 55 25.49 14.14 16.34
C ALA A 55 24.93 15.47 16.88
N VAL A 56 23.90 15.97 16.23
CA VAL A 56 23.14 17.14 16.67
C VAL A 56 21.67 16.76 16.70
N GLN A 57 20.99 17.11 17.79
CA GLN A 57 19.55 16.96 17.94
C GLN A 57 18.92 18.35 18.11
N PRO A 58 18.55 19.03 17.01
CA PRO A 58 17.93 20.35 17.06
C PRO A 58 16.65 20.40 17.90
N GLY A 59 15.97 19.25 18.06
CA GLY A 59 14.76 19.13 18.85
C GLY A 59 13.77 18.20 18.16
N THR A 60 12.56 18.70 17.96
CA THR A 60 11.49 18.04 17.22
C THR A 60 11.77 17.96 15.72
N VAL A 61 10.92 17.25 14.97
CA VAL A 61 10.97 17.22 13.50
C VAL A 61 10.94 18.62 12.89
N LYS A 62 10.09 19.51 13.41
CA LYS A 62 10.01 20.90 12.94
C LYS A 62 11.33 21.64 13.17
N ASP A 63 11.92 21.50 14.36
CA ASP A 63 13.22 22.13 14.68
C ASP A 63 14.32 21.61 13.76
N CYS A 64 14.29 20.32 13.40
CA CYS A 64 15.24 19.75 12.43
C CYS A 64 15.06 20.32 11.02
N ARG A 65 13.81 20.52 10.57
CA ARG A 65 13.52 21.18 9.28
C ARG A 65 13.97 22.65 9.28
N GLU A 66 13.74 23.36 10.36
CA GLU A 66 14.19 24.75 10.54
C GLU A 66 15.73 24.82 10.59
N PHE A 67 16.38 23.86 11.25
CA PHE A 67 17.84 23.74 11.27
C PHE A 67 18.40 23.52 9.86
N LEU A 68 17.87 22.57 9.08
CA LEU A 68 18.29 22.35 7.70
C LEU A 68 18.13 23.63 6.85
N LYS A 69 16.96 24.27 6.92
CA LYS A 69 16.68 25.51 6.17
C LYS A 69 17.61 26.67 6.55
N LYS A 70 17.93 26.82 7.84
CA LYS A 70 18.78 27.90 8.34
C LYS A 70 20.20 27.82 7.78
N TYR A 71 20.72 26.61 7.56
CA TYR A 71 22.10 26.39 7.16
C TYR A 71 22.27 25.91 5.70
N GLU A 72 21.19 25.80 4.93
CA GLU A 72 21.20 25.35 3.53
C GLU A 72 22.17 26.14 2.63
N ASN A 73 22.31 27.45 2.89
CA ASN A 73 23.16 28.36 2.09
C ASN A 73 24.39 28.86 2.86
N VAL A 74 24.80 28.17 3.93
CA VAL A 74 25.98 28.56 4.69
C VAL A 74 27.18 27.78 4.19
N ASP A 75 28.05 28.47 3.44
CA ASP A 75 29.28 27.88 2.91
C ASP A 75 30.14 27.28 4.04
N GLY A 76 30.58 26.03 3.83
CA GLY A 76 31.41 25.30 4.78
C GLY A 76 30.66 24.71 5.99
N PHE A 77 29.32 24.78 6.02
CA PHE A 77 28.50 24.12 7.04
C PHE A 77 27.65 23.01 6.41
N GLU A 78 28.25 21.87 6.10
CA GLU A 78 27.47 20.71 5.63
C GLU A 78 26.74 20.01 6.78
N ILE A 79 25.47 19.73 6.54
CA ILE A 79 24.64 18.87 7.39
C ILE A 79 24.55 17.50 6.74
N TYR A 80 24.57 16.44 7.57
CA TYR A 80 24.49 15.05 7.15
C TYR A 80 23.37 14.32 7.90
N GLY A 81 23.04 13.11 7.47
CA GLY A 81 22.00 12.26 8.06
C GLY A 81 20.74 12.14 7.20
N ASN A 82 19.81 11.30 7.65
CA ASN A 82 18.58 11.00 6.92
C ASN A 82 17.50 12.05 7.21
N GLU A 83 17.15 12.87 6.22
CA GLU A 83 16.07 13.87 6.30
C GLU A 83 14.66 13.26 6.24
N ARG A 84 14.53 11.97 5.92
CA ARG A 84 13.26 11.24 5.93
C ARG A 84 13.01 10.63 7.29
N TYR A 85 12.49 11.45 8.19
CA TYR A 85 12.38 11.12 9.61
C TYR A 85 11.52 9.89 9.94
N ILE A 86 10.58 9.49 9.07
CA ILE A 86 9.84 8.20 9.20
C ILE A 86 10.81 7.02 9.23
N TYR A 87 11.79 6.99 8.33
CA TYR A 87 12.75 5.88 8.25
C TYR A 87 13.78 5.94 9.36
N GLN A 88 14.15 7.14 9.81
CA GLN A 88 14.99 7.28 10.99
C GLN A 88 14.26 6.75 12.24
N TYR A 89 12.99 7.11 12.42
CA TYR A 89 12.14 6.60 13.49
C TYR A 89 12.04 5.07 13.45
N ILE A 90 11.68 4.48 12.30
CA ILE A 90 11.56 3.01 12.18
C ILE A 90 12.89 2.34 12.49
N SER A 91 13.99 2.84 11.92
CA SER A 91 15.33 2.29 12.12
C SER A 91 15.80 2.37 13.58
N ASP A 92 15.41 3.39 14.34
CA ASP A 92 15.75 3.52 15.76
C ASP A 92 14.85 2.66 16.66
N LYS A 93 13.54 2.63 16.39
CA LYS A 93 12.55 1.95 17.23
C LYS A 93 12.46 0.44 16.99
N TYR A 94 12.81 0.01 15.78
CA TYR A 94 12.88 -1.39 15.38
C TYR A 94 14.30 -1.60 14.87
N SER A 95 15.24 -1.83 15.80
CA SER A 95 16.69 -1.87 15.53
C SER A 95 17.25 -3.29 15.47
N GLU A 96 16.39 -4.28 15.66
CA GLU A 96 16.69 -5.71 15.59
C GLU A 96 17.37 -6.06 14.27
N GLU A 97 18.09 -7.17 14.19
CA GLU A 97 18.69 -7.62 12.93
C GLU A 97 17.62 -7.99 11.91
N GLU A 98 16.62 -8.75 12.36
CA GLU A 98 15.47 -9.23 11.61
C GLU A 98 14.19 -8.85 12.38
N ILE A 99 13.20 -8.27 11.70
CA ILE A 99 11.87 -8.07 12.28
C ILE A 99 11.05 -9.32 11.97
N LYS A 100 10.91 -10.20 12.96
CA LYS A 100 10.05 -11.39 12.83
C LYS A 100 8.59 -10.96 12.95
N PHE A 101 7.78 -11.37 11.98
CA PHE A 101 6.35 -11.10 11.93
C PHE A 101 5.58 -12.39 11.57
N ASP A 102 4.27 -12.39 11.86
CA ASP A 102 3.34 -13.43 11.42
C ASP A 102 2.22 -12.71 10.66
N ILE A 103 2.10 -13.00 9.36
CA ILE A 103 1.08 -12.39 8.50
C ILE A 103 -0.34 -12.68 8.99
N ASN A 104 -0.58 -13.83 9.65
CA ASN A 104 -1.88 -14.18 10.22
C ASN A 104 -2.24 -13.34 11.45
N LYS A 105 -1.28 -12.56 11.98
CA LYS A 105 -1.50 -11.59 13.04
C LYS A 105 -1.66 -10.17 12.52
N ILE A 106 -1.55 -9.94 11.22
CA ILE A 106 -1.84 -8.63 10.61
C ILE A 106 -3.32 -8.58 10.25
N LYS A 107 -3.99 -7.47 10.59
CA LYS A 107 -5.38 -7.24 10.17
C LYS A 107 -5.40 -6.91 8.67
N LEU A 108 -5.39 -7.95 7.85
CA LEU A 108 -5.38 -7.87 6.39
C LEU A 108 -6.75 -8.29 5.86
N VAL A 109 -7.36 -7.41 5.04
CA VAL A 109 -8.64 -7.69 4.41
C VAL A 109 -8.57 -7.45 2.90
N THR A 110 -9.22 -8.33 2.14
CA THR A 110 -9.54 -8.09 0.73
C THR A 110 -10.89 -7.39 0.65
N ILE A 111 -11.02 -6.35 -0.17
CA ILE A 111 -12.28 -5.64 -0.43
C ILE A 111 -12.61 -5.64 -1.91
N ASP A 112 -13.89 -5.75 -2.23
CA ASP A 112 -14.46 -5.52 -3.56
C ASP A 112 -15.87 -4.91 -3.42
N ILE A 113 -16.21 -3.96 -4.29
CA ILE A 113 -17.54 -3.32 -4.32
C ILE A 113 -18.28 -3.59 -5.63
N GLU A 114 -19.60 -3.56 -5.54
CA GLU A 114 -20.46 -3.52 -6.70
C GLU A 114 -21.30 -2.26 -6.73
N VAL A 115 -21.39 -1.64 -7.91
CA VAL A 115 -22.01 -0.33 -8.11
C VAL A 115 -23.06 -0.43 -9.22
N ALA A 116 -24.16 0.30 -9.06
CA ALA A 116 -25.17 0.45 -10.10
C ALA A 116 -24.55 1.02 -11.39
N SER A 117 -25.17 0.72 -12.51
CA SER A 117 -24.67 1.12 -13.83
C SER A 117 -25.85 1.57 -14.70
N GLU A 118 -26.52 2.64 -14.29
CA GLU A 118 -27.70 3.16 -15.00
C GLU A 118 -27.31 3.96 -16.27
N ASN A 119 -26.18 4.69 -16.23
CA ASN A 119 -25.77 5.61 -17.29
C ASN A 119 -24.40 5.27 -17.93
N GLY A 120 -24.04 3.99 -17.96
CA GLY A 120 -22.74 3.51 -18.41
C GLY A 120 -21.82 3.15 -17.24
N PHE A 121 -20.52 2.99 -17.51
CA PHE A 121 -19.56 2.55 -16.49
C PHE A 121 -19.47 3.58 -15.35
N PRO A 122 -19.75 3.18 -14.10
CA PRO A 122 -19.68 4.08 -12.96
C PRO A 122 -18.24 4.57 -12.75
N ASP A 123 -18.01 5.87 -12.93
CA ASP A 123 -16.67 6.45 -12.80
C ASP A 123 -16.45 7.09 -11.43
N VAL A 124 -15.18 7.11 -10.99
CA VAL A 124 -14.75 7.65 -9.70
C VAL A 124 -14.82 9.19 -9.66
N GLU A 125 -14.81 9.87 -10.81
CA GLU A 125 -14.87 11.34 -10.84
C GLU A 125 -16.28 11.83 -10.48
N SER A 126 -17.30 11.32 -11.17
CA SER A 126 -18.71 11.64 -10.95
C SER A 126 -19.28 10.95 -9.71
N CYS A 127 -18.88 9.69 -9.48
CA CYS A 127 -19.33 8.84 -8.38
C CYS A 127 -20.88 8.87 -8.21
N SER A 128 -21.61 8.97 -9.33
CA SER A 128 -23.06 9.25 -9.37
C SER A 128 -23.92 8.08 -8.93
N GLU A 129 -23.50 6.88 -9.29
CA GLU A 129 -24.25 5.64 -9.10
C GLU A 129 -24.14 5.11 -7.65
N GLU A 130 -25.14 4.34 -7.22
CA GLU A 130 -25.22 3.81 -5.86
C GLU A 130 -24.34 2.56 -5.69
N ILE A 131 -23.69 2.43 -4.53
CA ILE A 131 -23.08 1.16 -4.13
C ILE A 131 -24.18 0.16 -3.78
N LEU A 132 -24.19 -0.96 -4.48
CA LEU A 132 -25.16 -2.05 -4.34
C LEU A 132 -24.69 -3.13 -3.37
N ALA A 133 -23.38 -3.41 -3.37
CA ALA A 133 -22.76 -4.37 -2.47
C ALA A 133 -21.33 -3.96 -2.09
N ILE A 134 -20.89 -4.38 -0.90
CA ILE A 134 -19.50 -4.33 -0.46
C ILE A 134 -19.20 -5.68 0.17
N THR A 135 -18.11 -6.31 -0.22
CA THR A 135 -17.66 -7.56 0.41
C THR A 135 -16.24 -7.41 0.93
N LEU A 136 -16.03 -7.92 2.15
CA LEU A 136 -14.73 -8.04 2.79
C LEU A 136 -14.42 -9.51 3.06
N GLN A 137 -13.20 -9.94 2.80
CA GLN A 137 -12.67 -11.21 3.28
C GLN A 137 -11.46 -10.98 4.18
N ASP A 138 -11.50 -11.54 5.38
CA ASP A 138 -10.37 -11.54 6.31
C ASP A 138 -9.36 -12.63 5.91
N TYR A 139 -8.10 -12.25 5.74
CA TYR A 139 -7.07 -13.15 5.24
C TYR A 139 -6.75 -14.30 6.19
N ALA A 140 -6.69 -14.04 7.49
CA ALA A 140 -6.24 -15.04 8.47
C ALA A 140 -7.35 -16.06 8.80
N THR A 141 -8.59 -15.58 8.93
CA THR A 141 -9.74 -16.40 9.31
C THR A 141 -10.53 -16.92 8.13
N LYS A 142 -10.29 -16.37 6.93
CA LYS A 142 -11.04 -16.62 5.69
C LYS A 142 -12.54 -16.32 5.82
N LYS A 143 -12.96 -15.60 6.87
CA LYS A 143 -14.35 -15.18 7.06
C LYS A 143 -14.69 -14.06 6.11
N ILE A 144 -15.92 -14.09 5.60
CA ILE A 144 -16.45 -13.13 4.64
C ILE A 144 -17.58 -12.35 5.31
N VAL A 145 -17.55 -11.02 5.17
CA VAL A 145 -18.64 -10.14 5.56
C VAL A 145 -19.06 -9.34 4.34
N SER A 146 -20.33 -9.45 3.97
CA SER A 146 -20.88 -8.79 2.79
C SER A 146 -22.09 -7.95 3.19
N TRP A 147 -22.20 -6.75 2.64
CA TRP A 147 -23.38 -5.89 2.75
C TRP A 147 -24.01 -5.76 1.39
N GLY A 148 -25.34 -5.79 1.30
CA GLY A 148 -26.02 -5.52 0.04
C GLY A 148 -27.45 -5.03 0.20
N ILE A 149 -27.95 -4.37 -0.85
CA ILE A 149 -29.21 -3.63 -0.80
C ILE A 149 -30.49 -4.46 -1.04
N LYS A 150 -30.37 -5.78 -1.28
CA LYS A 150 -31.52 -6.70 -1.41
C LYS A 150 -31.24 -7.99 -0.63
N PRO A 151 -32.27 -8.78 -0.26
CA PRO A 151 -32.06 -10.03 0.47
C PRO A 151 -31.19 -11.02 -0.31
N PHE A 152 -30.22 -11.63 0.36
CA PHE A 152 -29.39 -12.72 -0.15
C PHE A 152 -29.52 -13.95 0.74
N THR A 153 -29.78 -15.12 0.14
CA THR A 153 -29.91 -16.39 0.89
C THR A 153 -28.68 -17.27 0.66
N HIS A 154 -28.07 -17.78 1.74
CA HIS A 154 -26.96 -18.73 1.67
C HIS A 154 -27.01 -19.72 2.83
N ASN A 155 -26.22 -20.80 2.72
CA ASN A 155 -25.99 -21.80 3.77
C ASN A 155 -24.50 -21.86 4.21
N ARG A 156 -23.68 -20.92 3.74
CA ARG A 156 -22.26 -20.77 4.09
C ARG A 156 -22.06 -20.37 5.55
N SER A 157 -21.22 -21.09 6.28
CA SER A 157 -20.90 -20.83 7.71
C SER A 157 -19.81 -19.78 7.92
N ASP A 158 -19.02 -19.54 6.88
CA ASP A 158 -17.91 -18.58 6.83
C ASP A 158 -18.35 -17.19 6.36
N LEU A 159 -19.60 -17.04 5.89
CA LEU A 159 -20.18 -15.82 5.37
C LEU A 159 -21.18 -15.20 6.35
N ILE A 160 -21.07 -13.90 6.56
CA ILE A 160 -22.10 -13.06 7.19
C ILE A 160 -22.62 -12.08 6.15
N TYR A 161 -23.91 -12.15 5.84
CA TYR A 161 -24.58 -11.21 4.94
C TYR A 161 -25.45 -10.21 5.71
N HIS A 162 -25.15 -8.92 5.56
CA HIS A 162 -25.93 -7.82 6.09
C HIS A 162 -26.84 -7.25 5.00
N TYR A 163 -28.10 -7.68 5.00
CA TYR A 163 -29.13 -7.04 4.19
C TYR A 163 -29.40 -5.63 4.71
N CYS A 164 -29.31 -4.65 3.80
CA CYS A 164 -29.53 -3.23 4.07
C CYS A 164 -30.66 -2.71 3.16
N GLU A 165 -31.64 -1.99 3.70
CA GLU A 165 -32.83 -1.56 2.93
C GLU A 165 -32.54 -0.43 1.92
N SER A 166 -31.38 0.21 2.00
CA SER A 166 -30.94 1.30 1.12
C SER A 166 -29.41 1.41 1.12
N GLU A 167 -28.85 2.14 0.14
CA GLU A 167 -27.42 2.47 0.15
C GLU A 167 -27.02 3.23 1.42
N PHE A 168 -27.85 4.14 1.92
CA PHE A 168 -27.58 4.84 3.18
C PHE A 168 -27.38 3.85 4.34
N ALA A 169 -28.27 2.86 4.46
CA ALA A 169 -28.16 1.81 5.49
C ALA A 169 -26.93 0.93 5.28
N LEU A 170 -26.60 0.61 4.02
CA LEU A 170 -25.41 -0.15 3.64
C LEU A 170 -24.14 0.57 4.06
N LEU A 171 -23.96 1.82 3.61
CA LEU A 171 -22.77 2.63 3.92
C LEU A 171 -22.64 2.89 5.42
N ASN A 172 -23.76 3.15 6.11
CA ASN A 172 -23.74 3.38 7.54
C ASN A 172 -23.34 2.11 8.31
N THR A 173 -23.86 0.95 7.94
CA THR A 173 -23.50 -0.32 8.60
C THR A 173 -22.06 -0.71 8.30
N PHE A 174 -21.62 -0.54 7.05
CA PHE A 174 -20.24 -0.76 6.63
C PHE A 174 -19.25 0.10 7.42
N ILE A 175 -19.48 1.43 7.51
CA ILE A 175 -18.53 2.31 8.22
C ILE A 175 -18.48 2.02 9.73
N GLN A 176 -19.60 1.62 10.35
CA GLN A 176 -19.56 1.16 11.75
C GLN A 176 -18.70 -0.10 11.89
N TYR A 177 -18.88 -1.09 11.01
CA TYR A 177 -18.04 -2.29 11.01
C TYR A 177 -16.57 -1.95 10.79
N TRP A 178 -16.26 -1.08 9.83
CA TRP A 178 -14.90 -0.63 9.54
C TRP A 178 -14.25 0.08 10.74
N MET A 179 -15.01 0.89 11.49
CA MET A 179 -14.51 1.57 12.68
C MET A 179 -14.12 0.59 13.79
N ASP A 180 -14.90 -0.47 13.99
CA ASP A 180 -14.64 -1.48 15.00
C ASP A 180 -13.52 -2.45 14.56
N ASN A 181 -13.33 -2.61 13.25
CA ASN A 181 -12.45 -3.61 12.65
C ASN A 181 -11.43 -3.00 11.67
N THR A 182 -10.95 -1.77 11.90
CA THR A 182 -10.15 -1.04 10.91
C THR A 182 -8.90 -1.84 10.52
N PRO A 183 -8.77 -2.24 9.24
CA PRO A 183 -7.66 -3.09 8.80
C PRO A 183 -6.34 -2.33 8.89
N GLU A 184 -5.24 -3.06 9.09
CA GLU A 184 -3.89 -2.54 8.95
C GLU A 184 -3.47 -2.53 7.47
N ILE A 185 -3.93 -3.53 6.72
CA ILE A 185 -3.73 -3.65 5.28
C ILE A 185 -5.09 -3.91 4.61
N VAL A 186 -5.38 -3.14 3.57
CA VAL A 186 -6.47 -3.43 2.64
C VAL A 186 -5.90 -3.78 1.26
N THR A 187 -6.35 -4.89 0.71
CA THR A 187 -6.03 -5.38 -0.63
C THR A 187 -7.31 -5.66 -1.42
N GLY A 188 -7.19 -6.06 -2.67
CA GLY A 188 -8.26 -6.08 -3.66
C GLY A 188 -7.69 -5.92 -5.07
N TRP A 189 -8.54 -5.95 -6.09
CA TRP A 189 -8.10 -5.86 -7.48
C TRP A 189 -8.47 -4.50 -8.08
N ASN A 190 -7.47 -3.62 -8.32
CA ASN A 190 -7.70 -2.23 -8.75
C ASN A 190 -8.38 -1.34 -7.68
N LEU A 191 -8.28 -1.73 -6.40
CA LEU A 191 -8.89 -1.04 -5.26
C LEU A 191 -8.43 0.42 -5.11
N GLN A 192 -7.16 0.72 -5.43
CA GLN A 192 -6.57 2.02 -5.13
C GLN A 192 -7.08 3.09 -6.10
N LEU A 193 -7.43 2.68 -7.32
CA LEU A 193 -7.91 3.56 -8.38
C LEU A 193 -9.43 3.50 -8.55
N TYR A 194 -10.11 2.57 -7.87
CA TYR A 194 -11.55 2.37 -8.00
C TYR A 194 -12.26 2.27 -6.64
N ASP A 195 -12.22 1.12 -5.97
CA ASP A 195 -13.03 0.80 -4.79
C ASP A 195 -12.87 1.81 -3.65
N ILE A 196 -11.62 2.06 -3.21
CA ILE A 196 -11.36 2.97 -2.09
C ILE A 196 -11.78 4.41 -2.43
N PRO A 197 -11.39 4.99 -3.58
CA PRO A 197 -11.91 6.28 -4.01
C PRO A 197 -13.44 6.35 -4.09
N TYR A 198 -14.09 5.32 -4.64
CA TYR A 198 -15.54 5.28 -4.80
C TYR A 198 -16.24 5.22 -3.44
N ILE A 199 -15.81 4.32 -2.54
CA ILE A 199 -16.31 4.22 -1.16
C ILE A 199 -16.14 5.56 -0.43
N CYS A 200 -14.95 6.17 -0.47
CA CYS A 200 -14.69 7.44 0.22
C CYS A 200 -15.61 8.56 -0.31
N LYS A 201 -15.78 8.67 -1.63
CA LYS A 201 -16.64 9.69 -2.24
C LYS A 201 -18.12 9.44 -1.95
N ARG A 202 -18.61 8.20 -2.00
CA ARG A 202 -19.99 7.87 -1.63
C ARG A 202 -20.25 8.10 -0.14
N LEU A 203 -19.35 7.68 0.75
CA LEU A 203 -19.45 7.97 2.18
C LEU A 203 -19.54 9.48 2.41
N ASN A 204 -18.69 10.28 1.76
CA ASN A 204 -18.74 11.73 1.90
C ASN A 204 -20.05 12.33 1.37
N ARG A 205 -20.53 11.86 0.21
CA ARG A 205 -21.75 12.35 -0.42
C ARG A 205 -23.01 12.02 0.38
N ILE A 206 -23.09 10.80 0.92
CA ILE A 206 -24.31 10.26 1.53
C ILE A 206 -24.33 10.45 3.06
N LEU A 207 -23.20 10.24 3.73
CA LEU A 207 -23.09 10.29 5.19
C LEU A 207 -22.32 11.52 5.72
N GLY A 208 -21.61 12.22 4.84
CA GLY A 208 -20.83 13.41 5.15
C GLY A 208 -19.37 13.14 5.53
N GLU A 209 -18.55 14.18 5.44
CA GLU A 209 -17.09 14.13 5.63
C GLU A 209 -16.69 13.55 6.98
N LYS A 210 -17.45 13.85 8.03
CA LYS A 210 -17.17 13.37 9.40
C LYS A 210 -17.15 11.84 9.48
N LEU A 211 -18.08 11.16 8.81
CA LEU A 211 -18.13 9.70 8.78
C LEU A 211 -17.14 9.13 7.77
N MET A 212 -16.96 9.78 6.61
CA MET A 212 -15.91 9.38 5.66
C MET A 212 -14.52 9.36 6.31
N LYS A 213 -14.17 10.38 7.10
CA LYS A 213 -12.88 10.43 7.80
C LYS A 213 -12.68 9.31 8.82
N ARG A 214 -13.74 8.59 9.22
CA ARG A 214 -13.65 7.41 10.09
C ARG A 214 -13.15 6.16 9.38
N MET A 215 -12.94 6.21 8.07
CA MET A 215 -12.11 5.21 7.36
C MET A 215 -10.69 5.14 7.94
N SER A 216 -10.21 6.23 8.55
CA SER A 216 -8.96 6.27 9.30
C SER A 216 -9.22 6.30 10.81
N LEU A 217 -8.50 5.46 11.56
CA LEU A 217 -8.46 5.54 13.04
C LEU A 217 -7.95 6.89 13.54
N TRP A 218 -7.15 7.59 12.73
CA TRP A 218 -6.60 8.90 13.04
C TRP A 218 -7.49 10.06 12.60
N GLY A 219 -8.62 9.77 11.92
CA GLY A 219 -9.44 10.80 11.29
C GLY A 219 -8.76 11.50 10.10
N LEU A 220 -7.72 10.88 9.54
CA LEU A 220 -6.91 11.41 8.46
C LEU A 220 -7.26 10.70 7.16
N VAL A 221 -8.03 11.35 6.30
CA VAL A 221 -8.32 10.88 4.96
C VAL A 221 -8.13 12.05 4.01
N SER A 222 -7.31 11.86 2.98
CA SER A 222 -7.02 12.91 1.99
C SER A 222 -7.17 12.38 0.58
N GLU A 223 -7.91 13.14 -0.23
CA GLU A 223 -7.99 12.94 -1.67
C GLU A 223 -6.72 13.46 -2.35
N GLY A 224 -6.24 12.72 -3.35
CA GLY A 224 -5.08 13.07 -4.15
C GLY A 224 -5.25 12.61 -5.59
N GLU A 225 -4.24 12.92 -6.40
CA GLU A 225 -4.27 12.64 -7.83
C GLU A 225 -2.94 12.02 -8.26
N VAL A 226 -3.02 11.01 -9.14
CA VAL A 226 -1.85 10.40 -9.78
C VAL A 226 -2.04 10.41 -11.28
N PHE A 227 -0.93 10.51 -12.01
CA PHE A 227 -0.92 10.41 -13.47
C PHE A 227 -0.32 9.07 -13.88
N ILE A 228 -1.12 8.25 -14.57
CA ILE A 228 -0.72 6.95 -15.12
C ILE A 228 -0.97 7.00 -16.62
N ASP A 229 0.06 6.74 -17.42
CA ASP A 229 -0.01 6.79 -18.90
C ASP A 229 -0.66 8.07 -19.45
N GLY A 230 -0.37 9.22 -18.81
CA GLY A 230 -0.89 10.54 -19.18
C GLY A 230 -2.34 10.80 -18.78
N ARG A 231 -3.00 9.86 -18.10
CA ARG A 231 -4.36 10.01 -17.57
C ARG A 231 -4.32 10.30 -16.08
N LYS A 232 -5.21 11.19 -15.65
CA LYS A 232 -5.38 11.56 -14.25
C LYS A 232 -6.30 10.54 -13.57
N HIS A 233 -5.91 10.08 -12.40
CA HIS A 233 -6.69 9.18 -11.56
C HIS A 233 -6.82 9.77 -10.15
N THR A 234 -8.01 9.67 -9.57
CA THR A 234 -8.25 10.06 -8.17
C THR A 234 -7.82 8.91 -7.26
N ILE A 235 -7.09 9.24 -6.19
CA ILE A 235 -6.73 8.30 -5.13
C ILE A 235 -7.09 8.88 -3.76
N PHE A 236 -7.17 8.02 -2.76
CA PHE A 236 -7.34 8.44 -1.36
C PHE A 236 -6.23 7.84 -0.50
N ASP A 237 -5.59 8.67 0.33
CA ASP A 237 -4.73 8.21 1.42
C ASP A 237 -5.56 8.11 2.70
N ILE A 238 -5.55 6.93 3.32
CA ILE A 238 -6.27 6.64 4.56
C ILE A 238 -5.23 6.45 5.66
N GLY A 239 -5.14 7.42 6.55
CA GLY A 239 -4.17 7.39 7.64
C GLY A 239 -4.28 6.13 8.49
N GLY A 240 -3.16 5.45 8.70
CA GLY A 240 -3.11 4.21 9.48
C GLY A 240 -3.58 2.96 8.74
N VAL A 241 -3.96 3.03 7.46
CA VAL A 241 -4.35 1.87 6.64
C VAL A 241 -3.45 1.80 5.42
N THR A 242 -2.66 0.73 5.31
CA THR A 242 -1.82 0.51 4.13
C THR A 242 -2.69 -0.09 3.02
N GLN A 243 -2.77 0.57 1.87
CA GLN A 243 -3.38 0.02 0.66
C GLN A 243 -2.33 -0.73 -0.15
N LEU A 244 -2.52 -2.04 -0.34
CA LEU A 244 -1.68 -2.88 -1.21
C LEU A 244 -2.57 -3.43 -2.32
N ASP A 245 -2.67 -2.71 -3.43
CA ASP A 245 -3.44 -3.16 -4.60
C ASP A 245 -2.83 -4.43 -5.19
N TYR A 246 -3.61 -5.50 -5.23
CA TYR A 246 -3.11 -6.81 -5.65
C TYR A 246 -2.75 -6.83 -7.13
N MET A 247 -3.46 -6.04 -7.95
CA MET A 247 -3.12 -5.91 -9.38
C MET A 247 -1.75 -5.25 -9.54
N ASP A 248 -1.42 -4.26 -8.72
CA ASP A 248 -0.12 -3.59 -8.76
C ASP A 248 1.00 -4.46 -8.22
N LEU A 249 0.74 -5.22 -7.15
CA LEU A 249 1.66 -6.25 -6.66
C LEU A 249 1.95 -7.28 -7.75
N TYR A 250 0.91 -7.77 -8.44
CA TYR A 250 1.04 -8.71 -9.53
C TYR A 250 1.90 -8.14 -10.67
N LYS A 251 1.59 -6.94 -11.15
CA LYS A 251 2.40 -6.25 -12.19
C LYS A 251 3.84 -6.01 -11.76
N LYS A 252 4.07 -5.74 -10.47
CA LYS A 252 5.39 -5.39 -9.93
C LYS A 252 6.31 -6.59 -9.77
N PHE A 253 5.77 -7.70 -9.26
CA PHE A 253 6.56 -8.83 -8.78
C PHE A 253 6.49 -10.05 -9.70
N THR A 254 5.63 -10.05 -10.72
CA THR A 254 5.63 -11.10 -11.73
C THR A 254 6.47 -10.71 -12.95
N TYR A 255 7.10 -11.70 -13.58
CA TYR A 255 8.00 -11.50 -14.72
C TYR A 255 7.30 -11.62 -16.08
N LYS A 256 6.00 -11.91 -16.08
CA LYS A 256 5.23 -12.18 -17.30
C LYS A 256 4.24 -11.04 -17.54
N ALA A 257 4.44 -10.31 -18.64
CA ALA A 257 3.40 -9.45 -19.15
C ALA A 257 2.22 -10.30 -19.60
N GLN A 258 1.03 -9.97 -19.11
CA GLN A 258 -0.21 -10.66 -19.45
C GLN A 258 -0.94 -9.93 -20.57
N GLU A 259 -1.75 -10.65 -21.34
CA GLU A 259 -2.57 -10.07 -22.42
C GLU A 259 -3.67 -9.16 -21.85
N SER A 260 -4.15 -9.47 -20.65
CA SER A 260 -5.14 -8.71 -19.90
C SER A 260 -4.83 -8.77 -18.40
N TYR A 261 -5.12 -7.68 -17.69
CA TYR A 261 -5.01 -7.59 -16.23
C TYR A 261 -6.39 -7.52 -15.55
N ARG A 262 -7.45 -7.99 -16.23
CA ARG A 262 -8.74 -8.19 -15.55
C ARG A 262 -8.64 -9.40 -14.62
N LEU A 263 -9.34 -9.34 -13.48
CA LEU A 263 -9.29 -10.39 -12.46
C LEU A 263 -9.71 -11.76 -13.01
N ASP A 264 -10.73 -11.82 -13.89
CA ASP A 264 -11.18 -13.05 -14.56
C ASP A 264 -10.05 -13.74 -15.33
N TYR A 265 -9.31 -12.97 -16.13
CA TYR A 265 -8.23 -13.47 -16.96
C TYR A 265 -7.04 -13.93 -16.10
N ILE A 266 -6.65 -13.13 -15.10
CA ILE A 266 -5.54 -13.50 -14.22
C ILE A 266 -5.88 -14.72 -13.36
N ALA A 267 -7.12 -14.81 -12.85
CA ALA A 267 -7.59 -15.99 -12.14
C ALA A 267 -7.60 -17.25 -13.03
N GLU A 268 -7.94 -17.13 -14.32
CA GLU A 268 -7.87 -18.26 -15.24
C GLU A 268 -6.42 -18.69 -15.47
N VAL A 269 -5.52 -17.75 -15.76
CA VAL A 269 -4.10 -18.00 -16.02
C VAL A 269 -3.41 -18.61 -14.80
N GLU A 270 -3.68 -18.08 -13.61
CA GLU A 270 -2.97 -18.49 -12.39
C GLU A 270 -3.67 -19.62 -11.64
N LEU A 271 -4.99 -19.59 -11.50
CA LEU A 271 -5.72 -20.56 -10.68
C LEU A 271 -6.42 -21.64 -11.51
N GLY A 272 -6.43 -21.51 -12.85
CA GLY A 272 -7.22 -22.39 -13.72
C GLY A 272 -8.73 -22.22 -13.50
N GLN A 273 -9.15 -21.08 -12.97
CA GLN A 273 -10.54 -20.83 -12.60
C GLN A 273 -11.09 -19.59 -13.28
N LYS A 274 -12.31 -19.74 -13.79
CA LYS A 274 -13.05 -18.63 -14.34
C LYS A 274 -13.90 -17.99 -13.24
N LYS A 275 -14.07 -16.68 -13.36
CA LYS A 275 -15.10 -15.93 -12.64
C LYS A 275 -16.48 -16.54 -12.88
N LEU A 276 -17.43 -16.25 -12.00
CA LEU A 276 -18.83 -16.59 -12.25
C LEU A 276 -19.28 -15.94 -13.57
N ASP A 277 -19.58 -16.78 -14.56
CA ASP A 277 -20.08 -16.35 -15.86
C ASP A 277 -21.42 -15.66 -15.68
N HIS A 278 -21.61 -14.49 -16.27
CA HIS A 278 -22.86 -13.73 -16.25
C HIS A 278 -23.25 -13.28 -17.68
N SER A 279 -22.71 -13.94 -18.70
CA SER A 279 -22.93 -13.63 -20.11
C SER A 279 -24.39 -13.79 -20.57
N GLU A 280 -25.25 -14.42 -19.77
CA GLU A 280 -26.69 -14.47 -20.03
C GLU A 280 -27.42 -13.14 -19.80
N TYR A 281 -26.75 -12.14 -19.21
CA TYR A 281 -27.29 -10.79 -19.02
C TYR A 281 -26.67 -9.82 -20.03
N GLU A 282 -27.49 -9.08 -20.77
CA GLU A 282 -27.00 -8.16 -21.81
C GLU A 282 -26.27 -6.94 -21.21
N THR A 283 -26.66 -6.54 -20.01
CA THR A 283 -26.06 -5.40 -19.30
C THR A 283 -25.84 -5.73 -17.83
N PHE A 284 -24.91 -5.01 -17.20
CA PHE A 284 -24.68 -5.12 -15.75
C PHE A 284 -25.94 -4.77 -14.94
N LYS A 285 -26.74 -3.82 -15.44
CA LYS A 285 -28.05 -3.50 -14.88
C LYS A 285 -29.00 -4.69 -14.91
N GLU A 286 -29.07 -5.42 -16.02
CA GLU A 286 -29.89 -6.63 -16.09
C GLU A 286 -29.41 -7.68 -15.09
N PHE A 287 -28.10 -7.79 -14.86
CA PHE A 287 -27.54 -8.77 -13.94
C PHE A 287 -28.05 -8.57 -12.50
N TYR A 288 -27.88 -7.39 -11.90
CA TYR A 288 -28.34 -7.14 -10.52
C TYR A 288 -29.86 -6.96 -10.38
N THR A 289 -30.58 -6.73 -11.47
CA THR A 289 -32.05 -6.64 -11.46
C THR A 289 -32.71 -7.99 -11.61
N LYS A 290 -32.22 -8.85 -12.51
CA LYS A 290 -32.81 -10.17 -12.80
C LYS A 290 -32.31 -11.28 -11.88
N ASN A 291 -31.07 -11.20 -11.37
CA ASN A 291 -30.51 -12.25 -10.52
C ASN A 291 -29.58 -11.72 -9.43
N TRP A 292 -30.20 -11.20 -8.38
CA TRP A 292 -29.48 -10.70 -7.20
C TRP A 292 -28.66 -11.77 -6.48
N GLN A 293 -29.13 -13.02 -6.44
CA GLN A 293 -28.39 -14.12 -5.80
C GLN A 293 -27.02 -14.30 -6.44
N LYS A 294 -27.01 -14.47 -7.76
CA LYS A 294 -25.78 -14.65 -8.52
C LYS A 294 -24.89 -13.40 -8.52
N PHE A 295 -25.49 -12.23 -8.43
CA PHE A 295 -24.76 -10.96 -8.31
C PHE A 295 -23.94 -10.87 -7.02
N ILE A 296 -24.53 -11.23 -5.88
CA ILE A 296 -23.80 -11.27 -4.60
C ILE A 296 -22.78 -12.41 -4.58
N GLU A 297 -23.11 -13.59 -5.12
CA GLU A 297 -22.15 -14.69 -5.26
C GLU A 297 -20.93 -14.28 -6.11
N TYR A 298 -21.14 -13.50 -7.18
CA TYR A 298 -20.09 -12.96 -8.02
C TYR A 298 -19.13 -12.05 -7.23
N ASN A 299 -19.65 -11.05 -6.50
CA ASN A 299 -18.84 -10.16 -5.67
C ASN A 299 -18.10 -10.89 -4.54
N ILE A 300 -18.69 -11.95 -3.99
CA ILE A 300 -18.01 -12.82 -3.01
C ILE A 300 -16.87 -13.60 -3.66
N VAL A 301 -17.06 -14.14 -4.86
CA VAL A 301 -16.00 -14.85 -5.59
C VAL A 301 -14.82 -13.91 -5.89
N ASP A 302 -15.05 -12.62 -6.09
CA ASP A 302 -13.99 -11.66 -6.41
C ASP A 302 -12.97 -11.50 -5.29
N VAL A 303 -13.45 -11.34 -4.05
CA VAL A 303 -12.56 -11.27 -2.89
C VAL A 303 -11.85 -12.62 -2.66
N GLU A 304 -12.53 -13.74 -2.91
CA GLU A 304 -11.96 -15.09 -2.78
C GLU A 304 -10.86 -15.35 -3.81
N LEU A 305 -11.04 -14.88 -5.05
CA LEU A 305 -10.04 -15.04 -6.09
C LEU A 305 -8.75 -14.29 -5.73
N VAL A 306 -8.86 -13.07 -5.21
CA VAL A 306 -7.67 -12.31 -4.76
C VAL A 306 -6.99 -13.00 -3.57
N ASP A 307 -7.75 -13.46 -2.57
CA ASP A 307 -7.20 -14.21 -1.44
C ASP A 307 -6.48 -15.49 -1.87
N ARG A 308 -7.04 -16.20 -2.86
CA ARG A 308 -6.43 -17.43 -3.40
C ARG A 308 -5.24 -17.18 -4.31
N LEU A 309 -5.21 -16.04 -4.99
CA LEU A 309 -4.00 -15.57 -5.66
C LEU A 309 -2.89 -15.33 -4.63
N GLU A 310 -3.20 -14.78 -3.45
CA GLU A 310 -2.21 -14.64 -2.37
C GLU A 310 -1.75 -16.00 -1.84
N ASP A 311 -2.67 -16.93 -1.56
CA ASP A 311 -2.30 -18.28 -1.11
C ASP A 311 -1.34 -18.98 -2.08
N LYS A 312 -1.50 -18.76 -3.40
CA LYS A 312 -0.62 -19.32 -4.43
C LYS A 312 0.69 -18.54 -4.59
N MET A 313 0.62 -17.22 -4.67
CA MET A 313 1.70 -16.37 -5.17
C MET A 313 2.51 -15.69 -4.06
N LYS A 314 1.93 -15.50 -2.87
CA LYS A 314 2.56 -14.90 -1.69
C LYS A 314 3.14 -13.50 -1.95
N LEU A 315 2.43 -12.68 -2.74
CA LEU A 315 2.94 -11.37 -3.16
C LEU A 315 2.85 -10.34 -2.03
N ILE A 316 1.81 -10.38 -1.21
CA ILE A 316 1.72 -9.55 -0.02
C ILE A 316 2.77 -10.01 0.99
N GLU A 317 2.88 -11.31 1.27
CA GLU A 317 3.91 -11.84 2.16
C GLU A 317 5.34 -11.40 1.73
N LEU A 318 5.63 -11.45 0.42
CA LEU A 318 6.88 -10.93 -0.15
C LEU A 318 7.04 -9.42 0.10
N ALA A 319 6.01 -8.62 -0.19
CA ALA A 319 6.04 -7.17 0.03
C ALA A 319 6.32 -6.82 1.50
N LEU A 320 5.66 -7.49 2.44
CA LEU A 320 5.87 -7.29 3.88
C LEU A 320 7.31 -7.62 4.28
N THR A 321 7.81 -8.78 3.82
CA THR A 321 9.19 -9.22 4.08
C THR A 321 10.20 -8.17 3.60
N MET A 322 10.07 -7.73 2.34
CA MET A 322 10.95 -6.71 1.76
C MET A 322 10.89 -5.39 2.54
N ALA A 323 9.70 -4.95 2.93
CA ALA A 323 9.50 -3.69 3.65
C ALA A 323 10.12 -3.71 5.05
N PHE A 324 9.99 -4.82 5.77
CA PHE A 324 10.60 -5.01 7.07
C PHE A 324 12.13 -5.08 7.01
N ASP A 325 12.68 -5.78 6.01
CA ASP A 325 14.13 -5.83 5.77
C ASP A 325 14.69 -4.44 5.48
N ALA A 326 13.96 -3.64 4.69
CA ALA A 326 14.37 -2.27 4.36
C ALA A 326 14.02 -1.24 5.44
N ARG A 327 13.25 -1.58 6.48
CA ARG A 327 12.76 -0.64 7.52
C ARG A 327 11.93 0.51 6.96
N VAL A 328 10.96 0.18 6.11
CA VAL A 328 10.07 1.12 5.44
C VAL A 328 8.60 0.77 5.64
N ASN A 329 7.68 1.66 5.28
CA ASN A 329 6.25 1.30 5.25
C ASN A 329 5.97 0.33 4.10
N PHE A 330 4.92 -0.48 4.21
CA PHE A 330 4.65 -1.52 3.20
C PHE A 330 4.38 -0.97 1.79
N THR A 331 3.82 0.23 1.65
CA THR A 331 3.64 0.87 0.33
C THR A 331 4.97 1.28 -0.33
N ASP A 332 6.08 1.31 0.41
CA ASP A 332 7.37 1.73 -0.12
C ASP A 332 8.00 0.68 -1.06
N VAL A 333 7.49 -0.55 -1.06
CA VAL A 333 7.97 -1.67 -1.91
C VAL A 333 7.86 -1.37 -3.41
N PHE A 334 6.95 -0.49 -3.80
CA PHE A 334 6.80 -0.06 -5.18
C PHE A 334 7.95 0.87 -5.65
N TYR A 335 8.70 1.46 -4.71
CA TYR A 335 9.76 2.44 -4.97
C TYR A 335 11.17 1.87 -4.71
N GLN A 336 11.75 1.19 -5.70
CA GLN A 336 13.07 0.52 -5.58
C GLN A 336 14.18 1.42 -5.03
N VAL A 337 14.29 2.68 -5.49
CA VAL A 337 15.31 3.61 -4.98
C VAL A 337 15.15 3.87 -3.48
N ARG A 338 13.90 3.97 -3.00
CA ARG A 338 13.58 4.18 -1.58
C ARG A 338 13.91 2.95 -0.74
N MET A 339 13.67 1.75 -1.27
CA MET A 339 14.08 0.50 -0.63
C MET A 339 15.60 0.45 -0.43
N TRP A 340 16.37 0.65 -1.50
CA TRP A 340 17.83 0.63 -1.46
C TRP A 340 18.42 1.72 -0.57
N ASP A 341 17.90 2.95 -0.65
CA ASP A 341 18.31 4.07 0.18
C ASP A 341 18.20 3.73 1.68
N ASN A 342 17.11 3.07 2.08
CA ASN A 342 16.92 2.66 3.46
C ASN A 342 17.73 1.42 3.87
N ILE A 343 17.89 0.43 2.99
CA ILE A 343 18.78 -0.72 3.25
C ILE A 343 20.22 -0.22 3.50
N ILE A 344 20.71 0.66 2.62
CA ILE A 344 22.06 1.26 2.74
C ILE A 344 22.15 2.11 4.00
N TYR A 345 21.15 2.96 4.26
CA TYR A 345 21.09 3.78 5.47
C TYR A 345 21.21 2.93 6.74
N ASN A 346 20.42 1.86 6.86
CA ASN A 346 20.46 0.96 8.02
C ASN A 346 21.80 0.23 8.14
N TYR A 347 22.36 -0.23 7.02
CA TYR A 347 23.66 -0.90 6.99
C TYR A 347 24.81 0.02 7.46
N LEU A 348 24.82 1.28 7.01
CA LEU A 348 25.83 2.27 7.36
C LEU A 348 25.66 2.77 8.80
N LYS A 349 24.43 2.97 9.23
CA LYS A 349 24.09 3.38 10.60
C LYS A 349 24.63 2.40 11.64
N LYS A 350 24.53 1.09 11.41
CA LYS A 350 25.10 0.04 12.28
C LYS A 350 26.64 0.17 12.44
N ARG A 351 27.31 0.86 11.51
CA ARG A 351 28.77 1.10 11.49
C ARG A 351 29.15 2.51 11.94
N ASN A 352 28.20 3.28 12.47
CA ASN A 352 28.38 4.71 12.76
C ASN A 352 28.80 5.53 11.53
N ILE A 353 28.47 5.07 10.31
CA ILE A 353 28.72 5.80 9.07
C ILE A 353 27.47 6.63 8.73
N VAL A 354 27.67 7.93 8.54
CA VAL A 354 26.62 8.92 8.31
C VAL A 354 26.50 9.21 6.81
N ILE A 355 25.27 9.10 6.31
CA ILE A 355 24.94 9.38 4.91
C ILE A 355 24.93 10.90 4.62
N PRO A 356 25.28 11.33 3.40
CA PRO A 356 25.11 12.71 2.97
C PRO A 356 23.62 13.06 2.80
N GLN A 357 23.33 14.36 2.74
CA GLN A 357 22.01 14.84 2.32
C GLN A 357 21.78 14.54 0.84
N LYS A 358 20.49 14.43 0.46
CA LYS A 358 20.13 14.19 -0.93
C LYS A 358 20.41 15.42 -1.78
N ASN A 359 21.33 15.29 -2.74
CA ASN A 359 21.55 16.31 -3.73
C ASN A 359 20.48 16.24 -4.83
N ARG A 360 19.65 17.28 -4.94
CA ARG A 360 18.59 17.38 -5.95
C ARG A 360 19.17 17.96 -7.24
N SER A 361 19.84 17.12 -8.03
CA SER A 361 20.31 17.51 -9.37
C SER A 361 19.52 16.78 -10.45
N SER A 362 19.05 17.52 -11.45
CA SER A 362 18.47 16.94 -12.68
C SER A 362 19.60 16.69 -13.67
N LYS A 363 20.01 15.44 -13.84
CA LYS A 363 20.91 15.07 -14.94
C LYS A 363 20.08 14.71 -16.17
N ASN A 364 20.31 15.41 -17.28
CA ASN A 364 19.72 15.14 -18.59
C ASN A 364 20.60 14.24 -19.47
N GLU A 365 21.72 13.73 -18.95
CA GLU A 365 22.64 12.89 -19.71
C GLU A 365 22.16 11.45 -19.77
N LYS A 366 22.09 10.89 -20.99
CA LYS A 366 21.79 9.47 -21.21
C LYS A 366 23.08 8.65 -21.03
N TYR A 367 23.04 7.64 -20.17
CA TYR A 367 24.13 6.69 -19.99
C TYR A 367 24.08 5.59 -21.07
N ALA A 368 25.25 5.09 -21.48
CA ALA A 368 25.32 3.93 -22.36
C ALA A 368 24.91 2.65 -21.60
N GLY A 369 24.10 1.80 -22.24
CA GLY A 369 23.61 0.54 -21.68
C GLY A 369 24.44 -0.68 -22.09
N ALA A 370 23.80 -1.85 -22.10
CA ALA A 370 24.44 -3.10 -22.49
C ALA A 370 24.87 -3.12 -23.96
N TYR A 371 25.94 -3.84 -24.26
CA TYR A 371 26.35 -4.13 -25.64
C TYR A 371 25.55 -5.32 -26.18
N VAL A 372 24.91 -5.14 -27.33
CA VAL A 372 24.26 -6.21 -28.09
C VAL A 372 25.10 -6.49 -29.32
N LYS A 373 25.68 -7.68 -29.39
CA LYS A 373 26.39 -8.13 -30.60
C LYS A 373 25.37 -8.43 -31.69
N GLU A 374 25.51 -7.80 -32.85
CA GLU A 374 24.66 -8.09 -34.01
C GLU A 374 24.90 -9.54 -34.48
N PRO A 375 23.88 -10.42 -34.42
CA PRO A 375 24.03 -11.79 -34.89
C PRO A 375 24.08 -11.80 -36.41
N LYS A 376 24.85 -12.73 -36.99
CA LYS A 376 24.75 -12.99 -38.44
C LYS A 376 23.44 -13.76 -38.68
N PRO A 377 22.49 -13.25 -39.48
CA PRO A 377 21.25 -13.97 -39.75
C PRO A 377 21.54 -15.31 -40.45
N GLY A 378 20.98 -16.40 -39.93
CA GLY A 378 21.20 -17.73 -40.48
C GLY A 378 20.68 -18.83 -39.55
N ILE A 379 20.79 -20.07 -40.04
CA ILE A 379 20.52 -21.27 -39.24
C ILE A 379 21.83 -21.68 -38.55
N TYR A 380 21.73 -21.97 -37.25
CA TYR A 380 22.85 -22.43 -36.44
C TYR A 380 22.57 -23.88 -36.01
N ASP A 381 23.35 -24.83 -36.50
CA ASP A 381 23.11 -26.26 -36.27
C ASP A 381 23.36 -26.69 -34.80
N TRP A 382 24.33 -26.05 -34.15
CA TRP A 382 24.77 -26.38 -32.79
C TRP A 382 24.92 -25.11 -31.97
N VAL A 383 23.99 -24.87 -31.05
CA VAL A 383 24.00 -23.71 -30.16
C VAL A 383 24.22 -24.17 -28.73
N VAL A 384 25.21 -23.59 -28.06
CA VAL A 384 25.41 -23.71 -26.62
C VAL A 384 25.31 -22.32 -26.03
N ASN A 385 24.44 -22.16 -25.03
CA ASN A 385 24.27 -20.90 -24.32
C ASN A 385 25.07 -20.92 -23.01
N PHE A 386 25.81 -19.84 -22.75
CA PHE A 386 26.53 -19.60 -21.51
C PHE A 386 26.02 -18.29 -20.92
N ASP A 387 25.54 -18.33 -19.69
CA ASP A 387 25.08 -17.18 -18.92
C ASP A 387 26.06 -16.91 -17.76
N LEU A 388 26.28 -15.64 -17.42
CA LEU A 388 27.32 -15.18 -16.48
C LEU A 388 26.95 -15.38 -15.01
#